data_AF-A0A3S9AGN1-F1
#
_entry.id   AF-A0A3S9AGN1-F1
#
_cell.length_a   1.000
_cell.length_b   1.000
_cell.length_c   1.000
_cell.angle_alpha   90.00
_cell.angle_beta   90.00
_cell.angle_gamma   90.00
#
_symmetry.space_group_name_H-M   'P 1'
#
loop_
_entity.id
_entity.type
_entity.pdbx_description
1 polymer ?
#
loop_
_entity_poly.entity_id
_entity_poly.type
_entity_poly.pdbx_seq_one_letter_code
_entity_poly.pdbx_strand_id
1 'polypeptide(L)'
;MLPPRDSNDFHIALKQEREKKGLTNTELAEAIGINTVMIGRYEHTCHENYYSVPSQETWRKLNDYLSTGTRVNLKSSNSIEDLSVEDLIKELKNRGAKSINIEW
;
A
#
# COMPACT_ATOMS: atom_id res chain seq x y z
N MET A 1 -9.74 13.29 5.39
CA MET A 1 -9.87 11.82 5.24
C MET A 1 -10.69 11.53 3.99
N LEU A 2 -10.30 10.50 3.24
CA LEU A 2 -11.04 10.04 2.08
C LEU A 2 -12.36 9.36 2.51
N PRO A 3 -13.40 9.40 1.66
CA PRO A 3 -14.60 8.58 1.82
C PRO A 3 -14.29 7.08 1.92
N PRO A 4 -15.27 6.25 2.31
CA PRO A 4 -15.16 4.80 2.26
C PRO A 4 -14.71 4.31 0.88
N ARG A 5 -13.86 3.28 0.83
CA ARG A 5 -13.18 2.80 -0.40
C ARG A 5 -14.13 2.38 -1.53
N ASP A 6 -15.34 1.97 -1.18
CA ASP A 6 -16.40 1.46 -2.06
C ASP A 6 -17.50 2.50 -2.32
N SER A 7 -17.38 3.71 -1.75
CA SER A 7 -18.32 4.79 -1.99
C SER A 7 -18.16 5.36 -3.40
N ASN A 8 -19.27 5.83 -3.98
CA ASN A 8 -19.25 6.47 -5.29
C ASN A 8 -18.42 7.76 -5.31
N ASP A 9 -18.24 8.43 -4.17
CA ASP A 9 -17.47 9.68 -4.09
C ASP A 9 -15.96 9.48 -3.89
N PHE A 10 -15.53 8.23 -3.63
CA PHE A 10 -14.13 7.93 -3.32
C PHE A 10 -13.17 8.37 -4.44
N HIS A 11 -13.49 8.04 -5.68
CA HIS A 11 -12.65 8.32 -6.84
C HIS A 11 -12.43 9.83 -7.05
N ILE A 12 -13.49 10.63 -6.85
CA ILE A 12 -13.46 12.10 -6.93
C ILE A 12 -12.56 12.66 -5.82
N ALA A 13 -12.80 12.23 -4.58
CA ALA A 13 -12.05 12.72 -3.43
C ALA A 13 -10.56 12.35 -3.50
N LEU A 14 -10.24 11.14 -3.97
CA LEU A 14 -8.85 10.70 -4.16
C LEU A 14 -8.12 11.60 -5.16
N LYS A 15 -8.74 11.84 -6.32
CA LYS A 15 -8.17 12.71 -7.36
C LYS A 15 -7.95 14.14 -6.85
N GLN A 16 -8.94 14.71 -6.17
CA GLN A 16 -8.87 16.06 -5.62
C GLN A 16 -7.74 16.20 -4.59
N GLU A 17 -7.63 15.27 -3.65
CA GLU A 17 -6.58 15.32 -2.62
C GLU A 17 -5.18 15.10 -3.23
N ARG A 18 -5.06 14.24 -4.25
CA ARG A 18 -3.80 14.05 -4.99
C ARG A 18 -3.38 15.33 -5.72
N GLU A 19 -4.29 15.95 -6.47
CA GLU A 19 -4.03 17.17 -7.25
C GLU A 19 -3.76 18.37 -6.34
N LYS A 20 -4.45 18.48 -5.20
CA LYS A 20 -4.19 19.49 -4.18
C LYS A 20 -2.76 19.43 -3.61
N LYS A 21 -2.16 18.23 -3.57
CA LYS A 21 -0.76 18.03 -3.19
C LYS A 21 0.22 18.17 -4.37
N GLY A 22 -0.25 18.43 -5.58
CA GLY A 22 0.58 18.55 -6.78
C GLY A 22 1.20 17.22 -7.22
N LEU A 23 0.60 16.09 -6.85
CA LEU A 23 1.16 14.76 -7.12
C LEU A 23 0.64 14.17 -8.43
N THR A 24 1.53 13.51 -9.16
CA THR A 24 1.16 12.60 -10.24
C THR A 24 0.68 11.24 -9.69
N ASN A 25 0.06 10.43 -10.55
CA ASN A 25 -0.36 9.07 -10.19
C ASN A 25 0.83 8.20 -9.75
N THR A 26 1.95 8.33 -10.47
CA THR A 26 3.19 7.60 -10.19
C THR A 26 3.75 7.97 -8.82
N GLU A 27 3.88 9.27 -8.53
CA GLU A 27 4.45 9.74 -7.25
C GLU A 27 3.60 9.33 -6.05
N LEU A 28 2.26 9.38 -6.18
CA LEU A 28 1.38 8.91 -5.12
C LEU A 28 1.54 7.40 -4.91
N ALA A 29 1.53 6.61 -5.99
CA ALA A 29 1.68 5.16 -5.92
C ALA A 29 3.01 4.75 -5.27
N GLU A 30 4.11 5.38 -5.67
CA GLU A 30 5.44 5.16 -5.10
C GLU A 30 5.48 5.52 -3.62
N ALA A 31 4.87 6.65 -3.23
CA ALA A 31 4.87 7.10 -1.84
C ALA A 31 4.14 6.16 -0.88
N ILE A 32 3.15 5.40 -1.38
CA ILE A 32 2.41 4.40 -0.59
C ILE A 32 2.79 2.95 -0.90
N GLY A 33 3.76 2.74 -1.79
CA GLY A 33 4.30 1.43 -2.11
C GLY A 33 3.32 0.50 -2.84
N ILE A 34 2.62 0.99 -3.86
CA ILE A 34 1.78 0.18 -4.75
C ILE A 34 2.21 0.34 -6.21
N ASN A 35 1.67 -0.51 -7.10
CA ASN A 35 1.93 -0.40 -8.54
C ASN A 35 1.38 0.93 -9.10
N THR A 36 2.19 1.61 -9.91
CA THR A 36 1.94 2.96 -10.45
C THR A 36 0.64 3.07 -11.26
N VAL A 37 0.19 1.97 -11.88
CA VAL A 37 -1.07 1.97 -12.66
C VAL A 37 -2.32 2.00 -11.77
N MET A 38 -2.20 1.63 -10.48
CA MET A 38 -3.36 1.40 -9.63
C MET A 38 -4.07 2.69 -9.23
N ILE A 39 -3.34 3.81 -9.08
CA ILE A 39 -3.97 5.10 -8.73
C ILE A 39 -4.98 5.52 -9.79
N GLY A 40 -4.63 5.41 -11.08
CA GLY A 40 -5.56 5.70 -12.17
C GLY A 40 -6.82 4.83 -12.12
N ARG A 41 -6.68 3.54 -11.78
CA ARG A 41 -7.82 2.61 -11.64
C ARG A 41 -8.74 2.96 -10.48
N TYR A 42 -8.20 3.51 -9.41
CA TYR A 42 -8.96 3.95 -8.23
C TYR A 42 -9.68 5.29 -8.46
N GLU A 43 -9.18 6.10 -9.40
CA GLU A 43 -9.77 7.39 -9.78
C GLU A 43 -10.85 7.26 -10.88
N HIS A 44 -11.02 6.07 -11.45
CA HIS A 44 -12.10 5.77 -12.38
C HIS A 44 -13.44 5.58 -11.66
N THR A 45 -14.52 5.88 -12.37
CA THR A 45 -15.89 5.56 -11.93
C THR A 45 -16.18 4.07 -12.07
N CYS A 46 -17.14 3.54 -11.30
CA CYS A 46 -17.49 2.11 -11.32
C CYS A 46 -18.02 1.58 -12.66
N HIS A 47 -18.37 2.46 -13.59
CA HIS A 47 -18.86 2.11 -14.93
C HIS A 47 -17.76 2.14 -16.00
N GLU A 48 -16.56 2.59 -15.65
CA GLU A 48 -15.44 2.68 -16.58
C GLU A 48 -14.63 1.39 -16.62
N ASN A 49 -14.06 1.12 -17.79
CA ASN A 49 -13.10 0.03 -17.94
C ASN A 49 -11.91 0.25 -16.98
N TYR A 50 -11.43 -0.84 -16.39
CA TYR A 50 -10.32 -0.87 -15.44
C TYR A 50 -10.59 -0.25 -14.07
N TYR A 51 -11.85 0.02 -13.71
CA TYR A 51 -12.25 0.34 -12.34
C TYR A 51 -11.76 -0.73 -11.35
N SER A 52 -11.22 -0.28 -10.22
CA SER A 52 -10.82 -1.15 -9.13
C SER A 52 -11.08 -0.49 -7.78
N VAL A 53 -11.44 -1.29 -6.78
CA VAL A 53 -11.56 -0.84 -5.40
C VAL A 53 -10.24 -1.13 -4.68
N PRO A 54 -9.59 -0.15 -4.04
CA PRO A 54 -8.36 -0.42 -3.28
C PRO A 54 -8.66 -1.36 -2.11
N SER A 55 -7.69 -2.19 -1.72
CA SER A 55 -7.83 -2.99 -0.49
C SER A 55 -7.98 -2.11 0.76
N GLN A 56 -8.46 -2.67 1.86
CA GLN A 56 -8.55 -1.92 3.13
C GLN A 56 -7.18 -1.40 3.60
N GLU A 57 -6.10 -2.14 3.33
CA GLU A 57 -4.74 -1.73 3.64
C GLU A 57 -4.31 -0.55 2.75
N THR A 58 -4.51 -0.65 1.44
CA THR A 58 -4.18 0.43 0.50
C THR A 58 -4.97 1.70 0.81
N TRP A 59 -6.25 1.59 1.14
CA TRP A 59 -7.08 2.72 1.56
C TRP A 59 -6.55 3.41 2.83
N ARG A 60 -6.04 2.63 3.81
CA ARG A 60 -5.38 3.21 5.00
C ARG A 60 -4.10 3.94 4.65
N LYS A 61 -3.24 3.36 3.79
CA LYS A 61 -2.00 3.99 3.33
C LYS A 61 -2.26 5.30 2.59
N LEU A 62 -3.28 5.34 1.74
CA LEU A 62 -3.72 6.56 1.05
C LEU A 62 -4.15 7.65 2.05
N ASN A 63 -5.00 7.29 3.02
CA ASN A 63 -5.46 8.25 4.03
C ASN A 63 -4.32 8.80 4.88
N ASP A 64 -3.39 7.95 5.31
CA ASP A 64 -2.23 8.36 6.09
C ASP A 64 -1.37 9.34 5.28
N TYR A 65 -0.90 8.94 4.11
CA TYR A 65 -0.04 9.79 3.28
C TYR A 65 -0.71 11.13 2.87
N LEU A 66 -1.99 11.11 2.52
CA LEU A 66 -2.72 12.33 2.17
C LEU A 66 -2.97 13.24 3.40
N SER A 67 -3.11 12.69 4.61
CA SER A 67 -3.35 13.49 5.82
C SER A 67 -2.05 13.99 6.47
N THR A 68 -1.05 13.15 6.61
CA THR A 68 0.19 13.42 7.38
C THR A 68 1.40 13.72 6.48
N GLY A 69 1.34 13.35 5.20
CA GLY A 69 2.51 13.39 4.31
C GLY A 69 3.54 12.30 4.63
N THR A 70 3.26 11.40 5.57
CA THR A 70 4.15 10.31 5.94
C THR A 70 4.25 9.32 4.81
N ARG A 71 5.38 9.32 4.12
CA ARG A 71 5.71 8.28 3.15
C ARG A 71 5.72 6.95 3.89
N VAL A 72 5.10 5.94 3.29
CA VAL A 72 5.30 4.58 3.78
C VAL A 72 6.79 4.32 3.55
N ASN A 73 7.54 4.21 4.65
CA ASN A 73 8.85 3.58 4.57
C ASN A 73 8.52 2.14 4.18
N LEU A 74 8.55 1.88 2.88
CA LEU A 74 8.89 0.59 2.34
C LEU A 74 10.22 0.32 3.02
N LYS A 75 10.18 -0.26 4.22
CA LYS A 75 11.30 -1.05 4.69
C LYS A 75 11.58 -1.88 3.47
N SER A 76 12.72 -1.59 2.84
CA SER A 76 13.44 -2.52 1.99
C SER A 76 12.99 -3.87 2.48
N SER A 77 12.31 -4.64 1.63
CA SER A 77 12.13 -6.05 1.90
C SER A 77 13.51 -6.48 2.38
N ASN A 78 13.69 -6.65 3.70
CA ASN A 78 15.03 -6.85 4.23
C ASN A 78 15.47 -8.05 3.42
N SER A 79 16.53 -7.88 2.62
CA SER A 79 16.94 -8.96 1.76
C SER A 79 17.13 -10.13 2.72
N ILE A 80 16.81 -11.36 2.32
CA ILE A 80 16.98 -12.50 3.22
C ILE A 80 18.43 -12.52 3.76
N GLU A 81 19.34 -11.97 2.97
CA GLU A 81 20.75 -11.71 3.26
C GLU A 81 21.03 -10.70 4.40
N ASP A 82 20.11 -9.77 4.67
CA ASP A 82 20.23 -8.74 5.72
C ASP A 82 19.60 -9.17 7.05
N LEU A 83 18.90 -10.31 7.07
CA LEU A 83 18.24 -10.84 8.26
C LEU A 83 19.16 -11.81 8.99
N SER A 84 19.25 -11.66 10.31
CA SER A 84 19.91 -12.68 11.12
C SER A 84 19.10 -13.99 11.09
N VAL A 85 19.77 -15.13 11.35
CA VAL A 85 19.09 -16.42 11.52
C VAL A 85 18.01 -16.35 12.59
N GLU A 86 18.22 -15.55 13.64
CA GLU A 86 17.25 -15.35 14.72
C GLU A 86 15.99 -14.62 14.25
N ASP A 87 16.15 -13.58 13.42
CA ASP A 87 15.03 -12.85 12.83
C ASP A 87 14.20 -13.76 11.92
N LEU A 88 14.87 -14.62 11.14
CA LEU A 88 14.21 -15.61 10.29
C LEU A 88 13.43 -16.64 11.10
N ILE A 89 14.02 -17.20 12.15
CA ILE A 89 13.36 -18.16 13.05
C ILE A 89 12.14 -17.51 13.71
N LYS A 90 12.28 -16.27 14.18
CA LYS A 90 11.21 -15.52 14.83
C LYS A 90 10.03 -15.28 13.89
N GLU A 91 10.32 -14.86 12.66
CA GLU A 91 9.29 -14.63 11.65
C GLU A 91 8.58 -15.95 11.26
N LEU A 92 9.31 -17.05 11.10
CA LEU A 92 8.72 -18.37 10.81
C LEU A 92 7.80 -18.86 11.93
N LYS A 93 8.19 -18.68 13.19
CA LYS A 93 7.32 -18.98 14.34
C LYS A 93 6.07 -18.10 14.35
N ASN A 94 6.20 -16.81 14.05
CA ASN A 94 5.08 -15.87 13.98
C ASN A 94 4.06 -16.28 12.90
N ARG A 95 4.53 -16.92 11.81
CA ARG A 95 3.69 -17.50 10.76
C ARG A 95 3.09 -18.86 11.10
N GLY A 96 3.37 -19.38 12.29
CA GLY A 96 2.80 -20.63 12.79
C GLY A 96 3.65 -21.88 12.54
N ALA A 97 4.92 -21.75 12.16
CA ALA A 97 5.83 -22.89 12.09
C ALA A 97 6.02 -23.50 13.49
N LYS A 98 5.67 -24.78 13.65
CA LYS A 98 5.73 -25.51 14.93
C LYS A 98 7.12 -26.06 15.25
N SER A 99 7.90 -26.37 14.22
CA SER A 99 9.26 -26.92 14.33
C SER A 99 10.11 -26.40 13.18
N ILE A 100 11.35 -26.06 13.48
CA ILE A 100 12.34 -25.53 12.53
C ILE A 100 13.61 -26.36 12.74
N ASN A 101 14.06 -27.08 11.70
CA ASN A 101 15.32 -27.80 11.70
C ASN A 101 16.30 -27.10 10.76
N ILE A 102 17.53 -26.86 11.22
CA ILE A 102 18.58 -26.22 10.44
C ILE A 102 19.79 -27.16 10.49
N GLU A 103 20.17 -27.68 9.34
CA GLU A 103 21.36 -28.52 9.19
C GLU A 103 22.45 -27.69 8.51
N TRP A 104 23.68 -27.87 8.99
CA TRP A 104 24.87 -27.15 8.54
C TRP A 104 25.87 -28.14 7.95
#